data_AF-A0A7W0VDS6-F1
#
_entry.id   AF-A0A7W0VDS6-F1
#
_cell.length_a   1.000
_cell.length_b   1.000
_cell.length_c   1.000
_cell.angle_alpha   90.00
_cell.angle_beta   90.00
_cell.angle_gamma   90.00
#
_symmetry.space_group_name_H-M   'P 1'
#
loop_
_entity.id
_entity.type
_entity.pdbx_description
1 polymer ?
#
loop_
_entity_poly.entity_id
_entity_poly.type
_entity_poly.pdbx_seq_one_letter_code
_entity_poly.pdbx_strand_id
1 'polypeptide(L)'
;MTTDPKWWKPEHNSTWDRIKSAMKRDWEQTKADLSSKGKELNQDAGDTVKQAAGTQPIPSANQPNPEEWDRVESKYRYGVGAREQYGNEHKDWNDGLESKLKEEWQDLRDGTTWDEAKNFVRRGYERAKK
;
A
#
# COMPACT_ATOMS: atom_id res chain seq x y z
N MET A 1 -15.95 5.34 -6.77
CA MET A 1 -15.54 4.87 -8.10
C MET A 1 -14.15 4.30 -7.91
N THR A 2 -13.94 3.03 -8.26
CA THR A 2 -12.62 2.39 -8.11
C THR A 2 -11.71 2.94 -9.21
N THR A 3 -10.68 3.69 -8.82
CA THR A 3 -9.76 4.36 -9.74
C THR A 3 -8.78 3.33 -10.30
N ASP A 4 -9.25 2.55 -11.28
CA ASP A 4 -8.48 1.45 -11.85
C ASP A 4 -7.61 1.92 -13.05
N PRO A 5 -6.34 1.49 -13.13
CA PRO A 5 -5.48 1.75 -14.29
C PRO A 5 -6.04 1.18 -15.59
N LYS A 6 -5.65 1.78 -16.73
CA LYS A 6 -6.07 1.32 -18.07
C LYS A 6 -5.73 -0.14 -18.37
N TRP A 7 -4.68 -0.67 -17.75
CA TRP A 7 -4.23 -2.06 -17.90
C TRP A 7 -4.89 -3.03 -16.92
N TRP A 8 -5.76 -2.57 -16.02
CA TRP A 8 -6.40 -3.40 -15.01
C TRP A 8 -7.43 -4.37 -15.62
N LYS A 9 -7.22 -5.66 -15.41
CA LYS A 9 -8.08 -6.78 -15.86
C LYS A 9 -8.76 -7.51 -14.70
N PRO A 10 -9.82 -8.31 -14.95
CA PRO A 10 -10.48 -9.12 -13.91
C PRO A 10 -9.55 -10.07 -13.15
N GLU A 11 -8.48 -10.55 -13.79
CA GLU A 11 -7.46 -11.41 -13.17
C GLU A 11 -6.76 -10.74 -11.98
N HIS A 12 -6.54 -9.42 -12.04
CA HIS A 12 -5.93 -8.66 -10.94
C HIS A 12 -6.85 -8.59 -9.71
N ASN A 13 -8.18 -8.57 -9.91
CA ASN A 13 -9.15 -8.65 -8.80
C ASN A 13 -9.03 -10.00 -8.10
N SER A 14 -8.94 -11.11 -8.86
CA SER A 14 -8.80 -12.44 -8.27
C SER A 14 -7.51 -12.60 -7.47
N THR A 15 -6.38 -12.05 -7.95
CA THR A 15 -5.12 -12.05 -7.19
C THR A 15 -5.24 -11.18 -5.94
N TRP A 16 -5.84 -9.99 -6.05
CA TRP A 16 -6.11 -9.12 -4.89
C TRP A 16 -6.98 -9.81 -3.84
N ASP A 17 -8.13 -10.38 -4.20
CA ASP A 17 -9.05 -11.05 -3.28
C ASP A 17 -8.37 -12.16 -2.46
N ARG A 18 -7.43 -12.91 -3.08
CA ARG A 18 -6.68 -13.97 -2.40
C ARG A 18 -5.74 -13.44 -1.32
N ILE A 19 -5.12 -12.29 -1.54
CA ILE A 19 -4.08 -11.75 -0.63
C ILE A 19 -4.54 -10.58 0.23
N LYS A 20 -5.69 -9.96 -0.08
CA LYS A 20 -6.29 -8.83 0.66
C LYS A 20 -6.39 -9.13 2.15
N SER A 21 -6.86 -10.32 2.52
CA SER A 21 -7.01 -10.70 3.94
C SER A 21 -5.67 -10.80 4.67
N ALA A 22 -4.62 -11.29 4.00
CA ALA A 22 -3.28 -11.37 4.57
C ALA A 22 -2.67 -9.96 4.70
N MET A 23 -2.84 -9.12 3.69
CA MET A 23 -2.42 -7.72 3.71
C MET A 23 -3.09 -6.92 4.82
N LYS A 24 -4.40 -7.10 5.01
CA LYS A 24 -5.14 -6.44 6.08
C LYS A 24 -4.60 -6.82 7.45
N ARG A 25 -4.34 -8.10 7.70
CA ARG A 25 -3.75 -8.57 8.97
C ARG A 25 -2.34 -8.02 9.19
N ASP A 26 -1.51 -8.01 8.16
CA ASP A 26 -0.14 -7.47 8.23
C ASP A 26 -0.15 -5.97 8.54
N TRP A 27 -1.08 -5.22 7.94
CA TRP A 27 -1.30 -3.81 8.23
C TRP A 27 -1.74 -3.60 9.68
N GLU A 28 -2.71 -4.38 10.17
CA GLU A 28 -3.17 -4.32 11.56
C GLU A 28 -2.04 -4.65 12.56
N GLN A 29 -1.20 -5.63 12.25
CA GLN A 29 -0.02 -5.97 13.07
C GLN A 29 1.06 -4.87 13.03
N THR A 30 1.38 -4.36 11.85
CA THR A 30 2.36 -3.28 11.68
C THR A 30 1.95 -2.04 12.46
N LYS A 31 0.66 -1.71 12.45
CA LYS A 31 0.12 -0.61 13.25
C LYS A 31 0.23 -0.87 14.76
N ALA A 32 -0.11 -2.07 15.22
CA ALA A 32 0.01 -2.44 16.63
C ALA A 32 1.47 -2.35 17.13
N ASP A 33 2.43 -2.81 16.31
CA ASP A 33 3.87 -2.71 16.61
C ASP A 33 4.38 -1.26 16.60
N LEU A 34 3.88 -0.42 15.70
CA LEU A 34 4.21 1.02 15.66
C LEU A 34 3.60 1.79 16.85
N SER A 35 2.40 1.41 17.29
CA SER A 35 1.76 1.99 18.48
C SER A 35 2.47 1.58 19.78
N SER A 36 3.07 0.38 19.83
CA SER A 36 3.81 -0.10 21.01
C SER A 36 5.26 0.41 21.04
N LYS A 37 5.92 0.55 19.88
CA LYS A 37 7.28 1.10 19.73
C LYS A 37 7.36 2.62 19.58
N GLY A 38 6.22 3.32 19.57
CA GLY A 38 6.14 4.76 19.33
C GLY A 38 6.90 5.66 20.32
N LYS A 39 7.39 5.13 21.45
CA LYS A 39 8.25 5.86 22.40
C LYS A 39 9.75 5.86 22.04
N GLU A 40 10.24 4.99 21.17
CA GLU A 40 11.69 4.82 20.93
C GLU A 40 12.15 5.09 19.49
N LEU A 41 11.24 5.25 18.52
CA LEU A 41 11.56 5.45 17.11
C LEU A 41 11.79 6.93 16.73
N ASN A 42 12.67 7.61 17.48
CA ASN A 42 13.10 8.99 17.19
C ASN A 42 14.43 9.02 16.40
N GLN A 43 14.61 8.09 15.46
CA GLN A 43 15.70 8.12 14.47
C GLN A 43 15.17 7.56 13.13
N ASP A 44 14.83 8.48 12.23
CA ASP A 44 14.66 8.44 10.77
C ASP A 44 13.81 7.36 10.04
N ALA A 45 13.32 6.30 10.66
CA ALA A 45 12.51 5.28 9.96
C ALA A 45 10.99 5.40 10.14
N GLY A 46 10.52 6.37 10.95
CA GLY A 46 9.15 6.43 11.44
C GLY A 46 8.21 7.44 10.77
N ASP A 47 8.73 8.39 9.98
CA ASP A 47 7.93 9.55 9.56
C ASP A 47 6.92 9.21 8.46
N THR A 48 7.27 8.32 7.53
CA THR A 48 6.46 8.04 6.34
C THR A 48 5.18 7.25 6.64
N VAL A 49 5.18 6.37 7.65
CA VAL A 49 3.97 5.63 8.06
C VAL A 49 3.05 6.54 8.90
N LYS A 50 3.62 7.45 9.70
CA LYS A 50 2.87 8.43 10.49
C LYS A 50 2.19 9.48 9.62
N GLN A 51 2.82 9.91 8.53
CA GLN A 51 2.22 10.88 7.60
C GLN A 51 1.11 10.24 6.75
N ALA A 52 1.30 9.02 6.23
CA ALA A 52 0.31 8.38 5.35
C ALA A 52 -0.91 7.78 6.08
N ALA A 53 -0.82 7.51 7.38
CA ALA A 53 -1.97 7.14 8.22
C ALA A 53 -2.86 8.35 8.59
N GLY A 54 -2.40 9.57 8.30
CA GLY A 54 -3.15 10.79 8.54
C GLY A 54 -3.17 11.19 10.01
N THR A 55 -3.31 12.49 10.20
CA THR A 55 -3.48 13.32 11.40
C THR A 55 -4.58 12.89 12.40
N GLN A 56 -5.11 11.66 12.32
CA GLN A 56 -6.09 11.15 13.28
C GLN A 56 -5.43 10.46 14.48
N PRO A 57 -5.99 10.61 15.69
CA PRO A 57 -5.49 9.93 16.87
C PRO A 57 -5.48 8.43 16.60
N ILE A 58 -4.32 7.79 16.82
CA ILE A 58 -4.17 6.34 16.78
C ILE A 58 -5.21 5.76 17.74
N PRO A 59 -6.26 5.05 17.27
CA PRO A 59 -7.15 4.37 18.19
C PRO A 59 -6.35 3.32 18.95
N SER A 60 -6.66 3.14 20.24
CA SER A 60 -6.02 2.17 21.13
C SER A 60 -5.72 0.86 20.40
N ALA A 61 -4.52 0.30 20.64
CA ALA A 61 -3.96 -0.89 19.97
C ALA A 61 -4.86 -2.15 19.91
N ASN A 62 -6.04 -2.12 20.52
CA ASN A 62 -7.04 -3.19 20.58
C ASN A 62 -8.29 -2.97 19.72
N GLN A 63 -8.36 -1.93 18.87
CA GLN A 63 -9.47 -1.80 17.90
C GLN A 63 -9.00 -1.63 16.45
N PRO A 64 -9.49 -2.47 15.52
CA PRO A 64 -9.29 -2.24 14.09
C PRO A 64 -10.04 -0.98 13.68
N ASN A 65 -9.38 -0.07 12.96
CA ASN A 65 -10.02 1.10 12.39
C ASN A 65 -10.32 0.83 10.90
N PRO A 66 -11.55 0.42 10.54
CA PRO A 66 -11.89 0.06 9.17
C PRO A 66 -11.67 1.23 8.20
N GLU A 67 -11.89 2.47 8.64
CA GLU A 67 -11.66 3.68 7.82
C GLU A 67 -10.20 3.87 7.40
N GLU A 68 -9.23 3.42 8.19
CA GLU A 68 -7.81 3.49 7.82
C GLU A 68 -7.43 2.40 6.82
N TRP A 69 -8.00 1.21 6.95
CA TRP A 69 -7.80 0.14 5.98
C TRP A 69 -8.32 0.56 4.60
N ASP A 70 -9.53 1.13 4.53
CA ASP A 70 -10.10 1.63 3.27
C ASP A 70 -9.22 2.68 2.58
N ARG A 71 -8.52 3.54 3.36
CA ARG A 71 -7.60 4.55 2.83
C ARG A 71 -6.32 3.98 2.23
N VAL A 72 -5.83 2.84 2.73
CA VAL A 72 -4.59 2.22 2.25
C VAL A 72 -4.84 1.05 1.30
N GLU A 73 -6.04 0.49 1.31
CA GLU A 73 -6.45 -0.64 0.46
C GLU A 73 -6.22 -0.33 -1.02
N SER A 74 -6.63 0.84 -1.52
CA SER A 74 -6.45 1.19 -2.93
C SER A 74 -4.98 1.15 -3.38
N LYS A 75 -4.08 1.60 -2.50
CA LYS A 75 -2.62 1.63 -2.74
C LYS A 75 -2.03 0.22 -2.75
N TYR A 76 -2.40 -0.62 -1.79
CA TYR A 76 -2.00 -2.03 -1.77
C TYR A 76 -2.50 -2.76 -3.02
N ARG A 77 -3.79 -2.59 -3.35
CA ARG A 77 -4.41 -3.20 -4.52
C ARG A 77 -3.69 -2.80 -5.79
N TYR A 78 -3.40 -1.51 -5.98
CA TYR A 78 -2.62 -1.04 -7.12
C TYR A 78 -1.25 -1.74 -7.23
N GLY A 79 -0.50 -1.85 -6.12
CA GLY A 79 0.79 -2.55 -6.09
C GLY A 79 0.69 -4.03 -6.46
N VAL A 80 -0.35 -4.72 -5.99
CA VAL A 80 -0.62 -6.12 -6.34
C VAL A 80 -0.93 -6.26 -7.83
N GLY A 81 -1.78 -5.39 -8.37
CA GLY A 81 -2.07 -5.40 -9.81
C GLY A 81 -0.83 -5.10 -10.64
N ALA A 82 0.00 -4.15 -10.20
CA ALA A 82 1.27 -3.81 -10.84
C ALA A 82 2.23 -5.01 -10.86
N ARG A 83 2.20 -5.88 -9.84
CA ARG A 83 3.00 -7.10 -9.84
C ARG A 83 2.56 -8.09 -10.90
N GLU A 84 1.26 -8.29 -11.05
CA GLU A 84 0.74 -9.17 -12.11
C GLU A 84 0.99 -8.60 -13.51
N GLN A 85 0.96 -7.27 -13.65
CA GLN A 85 1.17 -6.59 -14.93
C GLN A 85 2.66 -6.52 -15.34
N TYR A 86 3.54 -6.15 -14.42
CA TYR A 86 4.95 -5.84 -14.71
C TYR A 86 5.95 -6.84 -14.12
N GLY A 87 5.52 -7.81 -13.30
CA GLY A 87 6.41 -8.73 -12.59
C GLY A 87 7.24 -9.66 -13.48
N ASN A 88 6.85 -9.84 -14.74
CA ASN A 88 7.65 -10.60 -15.72
C ASN A 88 8.88 -9.81 -16.21
N GLU A 89 8.75 -8.49 -16.35
CA GLU A 89 9.82 -7.59 -16.80
C GLU A 89 10.64 -7.07 -15.61
N HIS A 90 9.96 -6.74 -14.51
CA HIS A 90 10.55 -6.24 -13.28
C HIS A 90 10.42 -7.29 -12.17
N LYS A 91 11.37 -8.22 -12.07
CA LYS A 91 11.28 -9.26 -11.03
C LYS A 91 11.37 -8.71 -9.61
N ASP A 92 12.02 -7.57 -9.46
CA ASP A 92 12.23 -6.86 -8.20
C ASP A 92 11.86 -5.38 -8.38
N TRP A 93 11.51 -4.71 -7.28
CA TRP A 93 11.32 -3.26 -7.30
C TRP A 93 12.60 -2.54 -7.73
N ASN A 94 12.50 -1.68 -8.75
CA ASN A 94 13.60 -0.86 -9.24
C ASN A 94 13.11 0.55 -9.66
N ASP A 95 14.04 1.48 -9.87
CA ASP A 95 13.72 2.89 -10.15
C ASP A 95 12.91 3.07 -11.44
N GLY A 96 13.12 2.21 -12.44
CA GLY A 96 12.37 2.23 -13.70
C GLY A 96 10.90 1.84 -13.50
N LEU A 97 10.65 0.76 -12.75
CA LEU A 97 9.30 0.37 -12.35
C LEU A 97 8.65 1.46 -11.51
N GLU A 98 9.37 1.98 -10.51
CA GLU A 98 8.85 3.00 -9.61
C GLU A 98 8.40 4.26 -10.36
N SER A 99 9.25 4.75 -11.27
CA SER A 99 8.96 5.95 -12.06
C SER A 99 7.70 5.77 -12.91
N LYS A 100 7.56 4.60 -13.54
CA LYS A 100 6.37 4.25 -14.33
C LYS A 100 5.10 4.21 -13.48
N LEU A 101 5.16 3.53 -12.33
CA LEU A 101 4.01 3.44 -11.42
C LEU A 101 3.63 4.81 -10.84
N LYS A 102 4.61 5.68 -10.61
CA LYS A 102 4.37 7.07 -10.19
C LYS A 102 3.59 7.86 -11.22
N GLU A 103 3.99 7.80 -12.49
CA GLU A 103 3.31 8.50 -13.58
C GLU A 103 1.86 8.02 -13.72
N GLU A 104 1.65 6.71 -13.66
CA GLU A 104 0.30 6.13 -13.74
C GLU A 104 -0.56 6.51 -12.53
N TRP A 105 0.01 6.46 -11.32
CA TRP A 105 -0.70 6.86 -10.09
C TRP A 105 -1.19 8.31 -10.15
N GLN A 106 -0.37 9.20 -10.71
CA GLN A 106 -0.73 10.60 -10.91
C GLN A 106 -1.88 10.78 -11.92
N ASP A 107 -1.97 9.93 -12.94
CA ASP A 107 -3.06 9.94 -13.93
C ASP A 107 -4.40 9.45 -13.33
N LEU A 108 -4.34 8.52 -12.37
CA LEU A 108 -5.54 8.01 -11.68
C LEU A 108 -6.28 9.12 -10.94
N ARG A 109 -5.59 10.14 -10.42
CA ARG A 109 -6.19 11.21 -9.60
C ARG A 109 -6.98 10.69 -8.40
N ASP A 110 -6.46 9.65 -7.73
CA ASP A 110 -7.06 9.03 -6.53
C ASP A 110 -7.11 9.97 -5.29
N GLY A 111 -6.68 11.23 -5.43
CA GLY A 111 -6.68 12.23 -4.35
C GLY A 111 -5.53 12.10 -3.35
N THR A 112 -4.59 11.16 -3.57
CA THR A 112 -3.39 10.99 -2.73
C THR A 112 -2.10 11.07 -3.55
N THR A 113 -1.05 11.62 -2.95
CA THR A 113 0.23 11.81 -3.63
C THR A 113 0.98 10.49 -3.81
N TRP A 114 1.92 10.45 -4.76
CA TRP A 114 2.77 9.29 -4.94
C TRP A 114 3.59 8.97 -3.68
N ASP A 115 4.11 9.98 -2.98
CA ASP A 115 4.89 9.77 -1.75
C ASP A 115 4.09 9.08 -0.64
N GLU A 116 2.79 9.41 -0.53
CA GLU A 116 1.88 8.72 0.38
C GLU A 116 1.55 7.30 -0.08
N ALA A 117 1.52 7.05 -1.39
CA ALA A 117 1.14 5.77 -1.97
C ALA A 117 2.30 4.77 -2.07
N LYS A 118 3.50 5.24 -2.44
CA LYS A 118 4.66 4.46 -2.88
C LYS A 118 4.99 3.30 -1.94
N ASN A 119 5.01 3.54 -0.63
CA ASN A 119 5.35 2.49 0.34
C ASN A 119 4.34 1.35 0.39
N PHE A 120 3.05 1.66 0.28
CA PHE A 120 1.98 0.67 0.24
C PHE A 120 1.94 -0.06 -1.10
N VAL A 121 2.13 0.67 -2.20
CA VAL A 121 2.25 0.12 -3.55
C VAL A 121 3.42 -0.86 -3.61
N ARG A 122 4.60 -0.47 -3.10
CA ARG A 122 5.78 -1.35 -3.05
C ARG A 122 5.53 -2.61 -2.21
N ARG A 123 4.93 -2.48 -1.03
CA ARG A 123 4.56 -3.66 -0.22
C ARG A 123 3.56 -4.56 -0.95
N GLY A 124 2.57 -3.96 -1.61
CA GLY A 124 1.63 -4.62 -2.53
C GLY A 124 2.37 -5.49 -3.54
N TYR A 125 3.32 -4.87 -4.23
CA TYR A 125 4.11 -5.46 -5.28
C TYR A 125 4.96 -6.64 -4.80
N GLU A 126 5.71 -6.45 -3.71
CA GLU A 126 6.61 -7.45 -3.15
C GLU A 126 5.86 -8.65 -2.57
N ARG A 127 4.70 -8.44 -1.92
CA ARG A 127 3.88 -9.53 -1.37
C ARG A 127 3.20 -10.38 -2.44
N ALA A 128 2.90 -9.81 -3.60
CA ALA A 128 2.34 -10.52 -4.74
C ALA A 128 3.40 -11.27 -5.57
N LYS A 129 4.68 -11.20 -5.17
CA LYS A 129 5.77 -11.97 -5.78
C LYS A 129 5.51 -13.47 -5.62
N LYS A 130 5.37 -14.16 -6.76
CA LYS A 130 5.30 -15.61 -6.88
C LYS A 130 6.71 -16.21 -6.80
#